data_AF-A0A8K0JY34-F1
#
_entry.id   AF-A0A8K0JY34-F1
#
_cell.length_a   1.000
_cell.length_b   1.000
_cell.length_c   1.000
_cell.angle_alpha   90.00
_cell.angle_beta   90.00
_cell.angle_gamma   90.00
#
_symmetry.space_group_name_H-M   'P 1'
#
loop_
_entity.id
_entity.type
_entity.pdbx_description
1 polymer ?
#
loop_
_entity_poly.entity_id
_entity_poly.type
_entity_poly.pdbx_seq_one_letter_code
_entity_poly.pdbx_strand_id
1 'polypeptide(L)' 'MVSSEILMASESGCPIEVHRIDIEQCDEMYDRECAGGKYIPFHRAGYDRRTGQSPNSPREQVSETTHVQRSR' A
#
# COMPACT_ATOMS: atom_id res chain seq x y z
N MET A 1 -5.67 -9.19 18.03
CA MET A 1 -5.47 -8.39 16.80
C MET A 1 -6.22 -7.08 17.01
N VAL A 2 -5.50 -5.99 17.30
CA VAL A 2 -6.08 -4.67 17.66
C VAL A 2 -5.89 -3.65 16.52
N SER A 3 -4.97 -3.93 15.59
CA SER A 3 -4.68 -3.01 14.49
C SER A 3 -5.82 -2.94 13.46
N SER A 4 -6.47 -4.06 13.14
CA SER A 4 -7.52 -4.12 12.12
C SER A 4 -8.83 -3.43 12.52
N GLU A 5 -9.10 -3.34 13.83
CA GLU A 5 -10.25 -2.61 14.37
C GLU A 5 -10.04 -1.08 14.43
N ILE A 6 -8.81 -0.60 14.22
CA ILE A 6 -8.47 0.84 14.29
C ILE A 6 -8.04 1.38 12.92
N LEU A 7 -7.35 0.58 12.10
CA LEU A 7 -6.83 0.99 10.79
C LEU A 7 -7.01 -0.13 9.76
N MET A 8 -7.58 0.22 8.61
CA MET A 8 -7.67 -0.67 7.45
C MET A 8 -7.28 0.11 6.20
N ALA A 9 -6.09 -0.18 5.67
CA ALA A 9 -5.50 0.49 4.50
C ALA A 9 -4.85 -0.52 3.54
N SER A 10 -5.32 -1.78 3.59
CA SER A 10 -4.75 -2.87 2.80
C SER A 10 -5.50 -3.10 1.48
N GLU A 11 -6.70 -2.53 1.32
CA GLU A 11 -7.46 -2.66 0.08
C GLU A 11 -6.89 -1.77 -1.04
N SER A 12 -6.86 -2.31 -2.25
CA SER A 12 -6.36 -1.61 -3.43
C SER A 12 -7.31 -0.50 -3.84
N GLY A 13 -6.80 0.72 -4.01
CA GLY A 13 -7.57 1.86 -4.49
C GLY A 13 -7.88 1.81 -6.00
N CYS A 14 -8.83 2.65 -6.43
CA CYS A 14 -9.13 2.89 -7.86
C CYS A 14 -8.66 4.30 -8.28
N PRO A 15 -7.90 4.47 -9.39
CA PRO A 15 -7.44 3.44 -10.32
C PRO A 15 -6.37 2.52 -9.70
N ILE A 16 -6.22 1.31 -10.23
CA ILE A 16 -5.25 0.33 -9.71
C ILE A 16 -3.83 0.86 -9.96
N GLU A 17 -3.14 1.22 -8.88
CA GLU A 17 -1.74 1.62 -8.92
C GLU A 17 -0.86 0.47 -8.41
N VAL A 18 -0.02 -0.06 -9.29
CA VAL A 18 0.95 -1.12 -8.94
C VAL A 18 2.30 -0.48 -8.63
N HIS A 19 2.76 -0.63 -7.40
CA HIS A 19 4.12 -0.36 -6.99
C HIS A 19 4.95 -1.65 -7.13
N ARG A 20 6.01 -1.60 -7.93
CA ARG A 20 6.90 -2.75 -8.14
C ARG A 20 7.96 -2.72 -7.05
N ILE A 21 8.03 -3.78 -6.26
CA ILE A 21 9.14 -3.99 -5.35
C ILE A 21 10.14 -4.86 -6.09
N ASP A 22 11.26 -4.27 -6.52
CA ASP A 22 12.28 -4.99 -7.26
C ASP A 22 12.95 -6.04 -6.36
N ILE A 23 13.14 -7.24 -6.92
CA ILE A 23 13.83 -8.33 -6.24
C ILE A 23 15.30 -8.28 -6.68
N GLU A 24 16.20 -8.28 -5.71
CA GLU A 24 17.63 -8.38 -5.97
C GLU A 24 17.95 -9.69 -6.71
N GLN A 25 18.88 -9.62 -7.66
CA GLN A 25 19.29 -10.81 -8.41
C GLN A 25 19.86 -11.87 -7.46
N CYS A 26 19.54 -13.14 -7.71
CA CYS A 26 19.93 -14.26 -6.86
C CYS A 26 19.34 -14.25 -5.44
N ASP A 27 18.26 -13.50 -5.20
CA ASP A 27 17.53 -13.60 -3.93
C ASP A 27 17.11 -15.05 -3.64
N GLU A 28 17.44 -15.54 -2.45
CA GLU A 28 17.26 -16.96 -2.06
C GLU A 28 15.78 -17.39 -2.06
N MET A 29 14.86 -16.46 -1.82
CA MET A 29 13.45 -16.75 -1.70
C MET A 29 12.72 -16.53 -3.03
N TYR A 30 13.01 -15.43 -3.71
CA TYR A 30 12.25 -14.94 -4.85
C TYR A 30 13.00 -15.02 -6.19
N ASP A 31 14.32 -15.20 -6.20
CA ASP A 31 15.14 -15.36 -7.41
C ASP A 31 16.20 -16.48 -7.33
N ARG A 32 15.80 -17.69 -6.95
CA ARG A 32 16.70 -18.87 -6.83
C ARG A 32 17.47 -19.25 -8.09
N GLU A 33 16.93 -18.92 -9.26
CA GLU A 33 17.54 -19.23 -10.56
C GLU A 33 18.52 -18.13 -11.01
N CYS A 34 18.74 -17.08 -10.19
CA CYS A 34 19.60 -15.95 -10.52
C CYS A 34 19.23 -15.27 -11.85
N ALA A 35 17.96 -15.33 -12.26
CA ALA A 35 17.51 -14.82 -13.54
C ALA A 35 17.54 -13.28 -13.57
N GLY A 36 17.34 -12.64 -12.41
CA GLY A 36 17.16 -11.18 -12.31
C GLY A 36 15.86 -10.70 -12.95
N GLY A 37 15.57 -9.39 -12.81
CA GLY A 37 14.40 -8.75 -13.43
C GLY A 37 13.04 -9.15 -12.84
N LYS A 38 13.04 -9.87 -11.71
CA LYS A 38 11.83 -10.23 -10.97
C LYS A 38 11.40 -9.06 -10.08
N TYR A 39 10.09 -8.97 -9.84
CA TYR A 39 9.52 -7.98 -8.94
C TYR A 39 8.27 -8.54 -8.28
N ILE A 40 8.00 -8.08 -7.05
CA ILE A 40 6.76 -8.37 -6.33
C ILE A 40 5.74 -7.28 -6.70
N PRO A 41 4.56 -7.64 -7.24
CA PRO A 41 3.51 -6.66 -7.52
C PRO A 41 2.81 -6.26 -6.21
N PHE A 42 3.02 -5.02 -5.76
CA PHE A 42 2.33 -4.47 -4.60
C PHE A 42 1.28 -3.44 -5.03
N HIS A 43 0.02 -3.64 -4.65
CA HIS A 43 -1.04 -2.67 -4.94
C HIS A 43 -1.06 -1.55 -3.90
N ARG A 44 -1.10 -0.30 -4.35
CA ARG A 44 -1.18 0.84 -3.43
C ARG A 44 -2.57 0.92 -2.82
N ALA A 45 -2.60 1.23 -1.53
CA ALA A 45 -3.81 1.50 -0.79
C ALA A 45 -4.64 2.63 -1.42
N GLY A 46 -5.95 2.59 -1.18
CA GLY A 46 -6.85 3.71 -1.44
C GLY A 46 -6.39 5.01 -0.77
N TYR A 47 -6.69 6.14 -1.41
CA TYR A 47 -6.37 7.47 -0.91
C TYR A 47 -7.51 8.45 -1.17
N ASP A 48 -7.54 9.58 -0.46
CA ASP A 48 -8.57 10.60 -0.66
C ASP A 48 -8.38 11.24 -2.05
N ARG A 49 -9.37 11.06 -2.93
CA ARG A 49 -9.39 11.56 -4.31
C ARG A 49 -9.33 13.09 -4.38
N ARG A 50 -9.61 13.80 -3.29
CA ARG A 50 -9.48 15.26 -3.17
C ARG A 50 -8.04 15.73 -2.98
N THR A 51 -7.14 14.81 -2.63
CA THR A 51 -5.72 15.06 -2.35
C THR A 51 -4.81 14.42 -3.40
N GLY A 52 -3.52 14.74 -3.40
CA GLY A 52 -2.52 14.10 -4.27
C GLY A 52 -2.47 14.60 -5.70
N GLN A 53 -3.12 15.73 -6.02
CA GLN A 53 -3.14 16.33 -7.36
C GLN A 53 -2.20 17.53 -7.52
N SER A 54 -1.67 18.09 -6.42
CA SER A 54 -0.75 19.23 -6.47
C SER A 54 0.34 19.11 -5.41
N PRO A 55 1.51 19.75 -5.59
CA PRO A 55 2.57 19.75 -4.57
C PRO A 55 2.10 20.32 -3.21
N ASN A 56 1.14 21.25 -3.25
CA ASN A 56 0.55 21.88 -2.07
C ASN A 56 -0.58 21.05 -1.44
N SER A 57 -0.97 19.94 -2.06
CA SER A 57 -1.93 18.97 -1.51
C SER A 57 -1.42 17.56 -1.80
N PRO A 58 -0.44 17.07 -1.01
CA PRO A 58 0.06 15.71 -1.11
C PRO A 58 -1.03 14.68 -0.86
N ARG A 59 -0.78 13.43 -1.24
CA ARG A 59 -1.76 12.34 -1.11
C ARG A 59 -1.95 11.93 0.35
N GLU A 60 -3.21 11.81 0.78
CA GLU A 60 -3.59 11.31 2.10
C GLU A 60 -4.24 9.91 2.02
N GLN A 61 -3.76 8.95 2.81
CA GLN A 61 -4.33 7.61 2.90
C GLN A 61 -5.59 7.60 3.76
N VAL A 62 -6.61 6.85 3.32
CA VAL A 62 -7.88 6.74 4.02
C VAL A 62 -7.95 5.40 4.73
N SER A 63 -8.33 5.40 6.01
CA SER A 63 -8.73 4.18 6.70
C SER A 63 -10.16 3.83 6.33
N GLU A 64 -10.40 2.59 5.91
CA GLU A 64 -11.76 2.07 5.66
C GLU A 64 -12.50 1.72 6.96
N THR A 65 -11.78 1.68 8.07
CA THR A 65 -12.34 1.52 9.41
C THR A 65 -12.64 2.88 10.04
N THR A 66 -13.79 2.98 10.70
CA THR A 66 -14.11 4.09 11.60
C THR A 66 -13.19 4.06 12.82
N HIS A 67 -12.51 5.17 13.09
CA HIS A 67 -11.77 5.32 14.33
C HIS A 67 -12.71 5.11 15.53
N VAL A 68 -12.47 4.08 16.33
CA VAL A 68 -13.20 3.87 17.58
C VAL A 68 -12.69 4.90 18.60
N GLN A 69 -13.26 6.10 18.56
CA GLN A 69 -13.19 7.03 19.68
C GLN A 69 -14.05 6.46 20.81
N ARG A 70 -13.43 5.62 21.64
CA ARG A 70 -14.04 5.21 22.91
C ARG A 70 -14.24 6.50 23.72
N SER A 71 -15.48 7.02 23.75
CA SER A 71 -15.83 8.16 24.58
C SER A 71 -15.46 7.81 26.02
N ARG A 72 -14.52 8.56 26.59
CA ARG A 72 -14.28 8.51 28.03
C ARG A 72 -15.45 9.19 28.75
#